data_AF-A0A9E3NGS5-F1
#
_entry.id   AF-A0A9E3NGS5-F1
#
_cell.length_a   1.000
_cell.length_b   1.000
_cell.length_c   1.000
_cell.angle_alpha   90.00
_cell.angle_beta   90.00
_cell.angle_gamma   90.00
#
_symmetry.space_group_name_H-M   'P 1'
#
loop_
_entity.id
_entity.type
_entity.pdbx_description
1 polymer ?
#
loop_
_entity_poly.entity_id
_entity_poly.type
_entity_poly.pdbx_seq_one_letter_code
_entity_poly.pdbx_strand_id
1 'polypeptide(L)'
;MSLARTVFLDRIKNLQLSFSNPSLADLPPSSTTIDHNNVAKILRNGMAVIGFVTLEDFLISRTKEALAELSSYGINFNDLPDELRFRTTVQALTAINRLVNFEETKEDKIQFVQNSSLKVSSTLNSSYSLIEIAFGHHNSNLNDKEIKEILKSYKMDDPWGQMNNISSRIGLTALPLDNSFKNAAERRHKAAHTLNANTPITDLTGFIKEALGIAIAFDSLTATSLHLFKTHNHDYIHGNKKIMASDVTLSQVKMDSSKWKYKKETHLRATKSNIDRALIESFARNQASINFETLILYNSSNEIVDWACNY
;
A
#
# COMPACT_ATOMS: atom_id res chain seq x y z
N MET A 1 13.04 2.41 6.96
CA MET A 1 12.07 1.29 7.03
C MET A 1 10.68 1.91 7.12
N SER A 2 9.75 1.53 6.24
CA SER A 2 8.39 2.11 6.19
C SER A 2 7.56 1.68 7.41
N LEU A 3 7.00 2.64 8.14
CA LEU A 3 6.08 2.38 9.25
C LEU A 3 4.72 1.92 8.70
N ALA A 4 4.24 2.56 7.64
CA ALA A 4 3.01 2.19 6.94
C ALA A 4 2.99 0.70 6.58
N ARG A 5 4.09 0.19 6.00
CA ARG A 5 4.24 -1.25 5.70
C ARG A 5 4.16 -2.13 6.94
N THR A 6 4.90 -1.76 7.99
CA THR A 6 4.94 -2.54 9.24
C THR A 6 3.56 -2.66 9.86
N VAL A 7 2.83 -1.55 9.96
CA VAL A 7 1.46 -1.51 10.49
C VAL A 7 0.50 -2.31 9.61
N PHE A 8 0.60 -2.18 8.29
CA PHE A 8 -0.23 -2.95 7.37
C PHE A 8 -0.02 -4.45 7.50
N LEU A 9 1.23 -4.92 7.51
CA LEU A 9 1.56 -6.34 7.66
C LEU A 9 1.06 -6.92 8.98
N ASP A 10 1.20 -6.16 10.09
CA ASP A 10 0.68 -6.58 11.39
C ASP A 10 -0.85 -6.72 11.36
N ARG A 11 -1.56 -5.73 10.81
CA ARG A 11 -3.03 -5.79 10.67
C ARG A 11 -3.49 -6.92 9.76
N ILE A 12 -2.82 -7.15 8.62
CA ILE A 12 -3.11 -8.27 7.72
C ILE A 12 -2.91 -9.61 8.43
N LYS A 13 -1.82 -9.77 9.17
CA LYS A 13 -1.56 -10.98 9.96
C LYS A 13 -2.65 -11.19 11.01
N ASN A 14 -3.05 -10.15 11.73
CA ASN A 14 -4.10 -10.23 12.74
C ASN A 14 -5.48 -10.55 12.13
N LEU A 15 -5.78 -10.04 10.93
CA LEU A 15 -6.97 -10.42 10.16
C LEU A 15 -6.93 -11.90 9.76
N GLN A 16 -5.81 -12.39 9.24
CA GLN A 16 -5.65 -13.81 8.89
C GLN A 16 -5.81 -14.73 10.10
N LEU A 17 -5.22 -14.37 11.24
CA LEU A 17 -5.40 -15.11 12.50
C LEU A 17 -6.87 -15.10 12.94
N SER A 18 -7.56 -13.97 12.79
CA SER A 18 -8.98 -13.84 13.11
C SER A 18 -9.82 -14.79 12.25
N PHE A 19 -9.52 -14.95 10.96
CA PHE A 19 -10.29 -15.85 10.08
C PHE A 19 -10.22 -17.33 10.46
N SER A 20 -9.22 -17.72 11.25
CA SER A 20 -9.11 -19.08 11.79
C SER A 20 -9.93 -19.29 13.07
N ASN A 21 -10.58 -18.24 13.59
CA ASN A 21 -11.39 -18.32 14.81
C ASN A 21 -12.73 -19.04 14.52
N PRO A 22 -13.09 -20.09 15.28
CA PRO A 22 -14.36 -20.80 15.12
C PRO A 22 -15.61 -19.91 15.19
N SER A 23 -15.55 -18.78 15.89
CA SER A 23 -16.65 -17.80 15.97
C SER A 23 -16.98 -17.12 14.64
N LEU A 24 -16.11 -17.20 13.63
CA LEU A 24 -16.33 -16.67 12.29
C LEU A 24 -16.80 -17.75 11.29
N ALA A 25 -16.77 -19.03 11.68
CA ALA A 25 -17.18 -20.14 10.84
C ALA A 25 -18.70 -20.32 10.86
N ASP A 26 -19.29 -20.62 9.69
CA ASP A 26 -20.67 -21.07 9.62
C ASP A 26 -20.76 -22.53 10.07
N LEU A 27 -21.69 -22.80 10.97
CA LEU A 27 -22.05 -24.15 11.39
C LEU A 27 -23.24 -24.66 10.57
N PRO A 28 -23.41 -26.00 10.42
CA PRO A 28 -24.56 -26.58 9.75
C PRO A 28 -25.88 -25.99 10.28
N PRO A 29 -26.83 -25.62 9.42
CA PRO A 29 -28.05 -24.96 9.84
C PRO A 29 -28.91 -25.91 10.68
N SER A 30 -29.16 -25.52 11.93
CA SER A 30 -30.01 -26.23 12.88
C SER A 30 -30.59 -25.20 13.85
N SER A 31 -31.67 -25.55 14.57
CA SER A 31 -32.30 -24.64 15.54
C SER A 31 -31.32 -24.15 16.63
N THR A 32 -30.26 -24.90 16.93
CA THR A 32 -29.25 -24.56 17.93
C THR A 32 -28.08 -23.74 17.40
N THR A 33 -27.94 -23.60 16.07
CA THR A 33 -26.80 -22.91 15.42
C THR A 33 -27.18 -21.59 14.74
N ILE A 34 -28.47 -21.23 14.73
CA ILE A 34 -28.97 -19.98 14.14
C ILE A 34 -28.29 -18.76 14.77
N ASP A 35 -28.26 -18.70 16.10
CA ASP A 35 -27.68 -17.55 16.82
C ASP A 35 -26.17 -17.44 16.59
N HIS A 36 -25.45 -18.56 16.60
CA HIS A 36 -24.03 -18.61 16.25
C HIS A 36 -23.79 -18.06 14.84
N ASN A 37 -24.53 -18.56 13.83
CA ASN A 37 -24.35 -18.13 12.44
C ASN A 37 -24.69 -16.65 12.25
N ASN A 38 -25.68 -16.12 12.98
CA ASN A 38 -26.00 -14.69 12.96
C ASN A 38 -24.87 -13.84 13.55
N VAL A 39 -24.27 -14.28 14.68
CA VAL A 39 -23.09 -13.62 15.26
C VAL A 39 -21.91 -13.69 14.30
N ALA A 40 -21.62 -14.87 13.74
CA ALA A 40 -20.53 -15.07 12.79
C ALA A 40 -20.67 -14.15 11.56
N LYS A 41 -21.88 -14.01 11.02
CA LYS A 41 -22.22 -13.08 9.93
C LYS A 41 -21.87 -11.63 10.28
N ILE A 42 -22.28 -11.15 11.46
CA ILE A 42 -21.97 -9.78 11.92
C ILE A 42 -20.45 -9.59 12.04
N LEU A 43 -19.76 -10.55 12.63
CA LEU A 43 -18.30 -10.49 12.79
C LEU A 43 -17.59 -10.46 11.42
N ARG A 44 -18.01 -11.30 10.46
CA ARG A 44 -17.45 -11.29 9.09
C ARG A 44 -17.66 -9.96 8.37
N ASN A 45 -18.83 -9.33 8.54
CA ASN A 45 -19.08 -8.00 7.99
C ASN A 45 -18.15 -6.95 8.60
N GLY A 46 -17.96 -6.98 9.93
CA GLY A 46 -16.98 -6.12 10.61
C GLY A 46 -15.57 -6.31 10.06
N MET A 47 -15.15 -7.57 9.84
CA MET A 47 -13.84 -7.88 9.26
C MET A 47 -13.69 -7.38 7.82
N ALA A 48 -14.76 -7.40 7.02
CA ALA A 48 -14.73 -6.85 5.66
C ALA A 48 -14.42 -5.35 5.67
N VAL A 49 -15.03 -4.61 6.60
CA VAL A 49 -14.79 -3.17 6.78
C VAL A 49 -13.36 -2.93 7.25
N ILE A 50 -12.90 -3.63 8.29
CA ILE A 50 -11.55 -3.49 8.83
C ILE A 50 -10.48 -3.83 7.78
N GLY A 51 -10.70 -4.88 6.99
CA GLY A 51 -9.80 -5.28 5.91
C GLY A 51 -9.62 -4.17 4.88
N PHE A 52 -10.72 -3.59 4.40
CA PHE A 52 -10.65 -2.49 3.43
C PHE A 52 -9.96 -1.25 4.03
N VAL A 53 -10.33 -0.86 5.25
CA VAL A 53 -9.74 0.29 5.96
C VAL A 53 -8.23 0.07 6.18
N THR A 54 -7.79 -1.17 6.41
CA THR A 54 -6.37 -1.50 6.55
C THR A 54 -5.59 -1.22 5.27
N LEU A 55 -6.11 -1.58 4.09
CA LEU A 55 -5.49 -1.27 2.80
C LEU A 55 -5.51 0.23 2.51
N GLU A 56 -6.63 0.89 2.77
CA GLU A 56 -6.80 2.33 2.60
C GLU A 56 -5.78 3.13 3.43
N ASP A 57 -5.67 2.81 4.71
CA ASP A 57 -4.71 3.44 5.63
C ASP A 57 -3.27 3.20 5.17
N PHE A 58 -2.95 2.01 4.66
CA PHE A 58 -1.63 1.74 4.08
C PHE A 58 -1.32 2.67 2.90
N LEU A 59 -2.23 2.77 1.93
CA LEU A 59 -2.02 3.58 0.72
C LEU A 59 -1.83 5.07 1.07
N ILE A 60 -2.65 5.59 1.99
CA ILE A 60 -2.54 6.97 2.48
C ILE A 60 -1.21 7.15 3.23
N SER A 61 -0.95 6.33 4.24
CA SER A 61 0.23 6.45 5.10
C SER A 61 1.52 6.29 4.29
N ARG A 62 1.56 5.37 3.32
CA ARG A 62 2.73 5.21 2.46
C ARG A 62 2.94 6.42 1.56
N THR A 63 1.86 7.04 1.06
CA THR A 63 1.94 8.29 0.29
C THR A 63 2.50 9.43 1.15
N LYS A 64 2.06 9.53 2.41
CA LYS A 64 2.59 10.52 3.38
C LYS A 64 4.09 10.36 3.59
N GLU A 65 4.54 9.13 3.83
CA GLU A 65 5.96 8.80 3.95
C GLU A 65 6.74 9.18 2.68
N ALA A 66 6.18 8.93 1.50
CA ALA A 66 6.82 9.24 0.22
C ALA A 66 7.01 10.75 0.01
N LEU A 67 6.01 11.56 0.37
CA LEU A 67 6.10 13.03 0.30
C LEU A 67 7.14 13.59 1.28
N ALA A 68 7.17 13.07 2.50
CA ALA A 68 8.17 13.44 3.50
C ALA A 68 9.59 13.08 3.03
N GLU A 69 9.76 11.90 2.44
CA GLU A 69 11.04 11.45 1.90
C GLU A 69 11.49 12.32 0.71
N LEU A 70 10.58 12.59 -0.24
CA LEU A 70 10.85 13.43 -1.40
C LEU A 70 11.29 14.85 -1.03
N SER A 71 10.71 15.41 0.03
CA SER A 71 11.08 16.73 0.56
C SER A 71 12.55 16.80 1.01
N SER A 72 13.15 15.65 1.37
CA SER A 72 14.54 15.58 1.84
C SER A 72 15.58 15.46 0.73
N TYR A 73 15.18 15.26 -0.52
CA TYR A 73 16.11 14.97 -1.63
C TYR A 73 16.76 16.21 -2.26
N GLY A 74 16.37 17.42 -1.87
CA GLY A 74 17.00 18.66 -2.37
C GLY A 74 16.65 19.01 -3.83
N ILE A 75 15.59 18.42 -4.37
CA ILE A 75 15.10 18.72 -5.72
C ILE A 75 14.37 20.05 -5.70
N ASN A 76 14.62 20.94 -6.66
CA ASN A 76 13.89 22.20 -6.74
C ASN A 76 12.39 21.92 -6.88
N PHE A 77 11.55 22.64 -6.12
CA PHE A 77 10.11 22.44 -6.17
C PHE A 77 9.57 22.54 -7.60
N ASN A 78 10.10 23.45 -8.43
CA ASN A 78 9.67 23.63 -9.82
C ASN A 78 10.02 22.46 -10.75
N ASP A 79 10.98 21.61 -10.37
CA ASP A 79 11.38 20.44 -11.13
C ASP A 79 10.52 19.21 -10.80
N LEU A 80 9.70 19.28 -9.74
CA LEU A 80 8.72 18.25 -9.42
C LEU A 80 7.65 18.17 -10.52
N PRO A 81 6.99 17.00 -10.71
CA PRO A 81 5.88 16.85 -11.63
C PRO A 81 4.77 17.89 -11.37
N ASP A 82 4.22 18.49 -12.43
CA ASP A 82 3.18 19.54 -12.33
C ASP A 82 2.01 19.14 -11.43
N GLU A 83 1.51 17.91 -11.59
CA GLU A 83 0.41 17.37 -10.79
C GLU A 83 0.81 17.29 -9.31
N LEU A 84 2.05 16.88 -9.00
CA LEU A 84 2.52 16.81 -7.63
C LEU A 84 2.59 18.21 -7.01
N ARG A 85 3.17 19.18 -7.74
CA ARG A 85 3.22 20.58 -7.29
C ARG A 85 1.82 21.13 -7.02
N PHE A 86 0.90 20.91 -7.94
CA PHE A 86 -0.49 21.39 -7.83
C PHE A 86 -1.20 20.78 -6.61
N ARG A 87 -0.98 19.48 -6.35
CA ARG A 87 -1.62 18.79 -5.22
C ARG A 87 -1.07 19.23 -3.87
N THR A 88 0.25 19.37 -3.76
CA THR A 88 0.91 19.76 -2.51
C THR A 88 0.80 21.25 -2.21
N THR A 89 0.20 22.05 -3.10
CA THR A 89 -0.01 23.49 -2.89
C THR A 89 -1.50 23.84 -2.93
N VAL A 90 -2.13 23.73 -4.10
CA VAL A 90 -3.51 24.20 -4.34
C VAL A 90 -4.53 23.21 -3.77
N GLN A 91 -4.47 21.93 -4.13
CA GLN A 91 -5.46 20.96 -3.63
C GLN A 91 -5.31 20.69 -2.12
N ALA A 92 -4.10 20.85 -1.59
CA ALA A 92 -3.84 20.78 -0.15
C ALA A 92 -4.75 21.72 0.66
N LEU A 93 -5.11 22.90 0.13
CA LEU A 93 -6.02 23.82 0.80
C LEU A 93 -7.42 23.23 1.02
N THR A 94 -7.92 22.43 0.07
CA THR A 94 -9.19 21.71 0.22
C THR A 94 -9.10 20.66 1.32
N ALA A 95 -7.99 19.93 1.38
CA ALA A 95 -7.75 18.95 2.45
C ALA A 95 -7.65 19.62 3.82
N ILE A 96 -6.93 20.74 3.94
CA ILE A 96 -6.82 21.53 5.17
C ILE A 96 -8.20 21.98 5.65
N ASN A 97 -9.00 22.58 4.77
CA ASN A 97 -10.34 23.07 5.11
C ASN A 97 -11.29 21.95 5.57
N ARG A 98 -11.12 20.73 5.05
CA ARG A 98 -11.89 19.57 5.51
C ARG A 98 -11.39 19.09 6.87
N LEU A 99 -10.07 18.89 6.99
CA LEU A 99 -9.46 18.23 8.15
C LEU A 99 -9.51 19.08 9.42
N VAL A 100 -9.44 20.41 9.30
CA VAL A 100 -9.57 21.32 10.45
C VAL A 100 -10.90 21.15 11.20
N ASN A 101 -11.94 20.63 10.56
CA ASN A 101 -13.23 20.40 11.22
C ASN A 101 -13.21 19.18 12.16
N PHE A 102 -12.22 18.30 12.05
CA PHE A 102 -12.04 17.14 12.93
C PHE A 102 -11.18 17.43 14.16
N GLU A 103 -10.50 18.58 14.21
CA GLU A 103 -9.77 19.02 15.39
C GLU A 103 -10.75 19.41 16.50
N GLU A 104 -10.44 19.03 17.74
CA GLU A 104 -11.37 19.14 18.86
C GLU A 104 -11.45 20.57 19.42
N THR A 105 -10.31 21.22 19.64
CA THR A 105 -10.25 22.55 20.24
C THR A 105 -10.00 23.64 19.20
N LYS A 106 -10.32 24.90 19.56
CA LYS A 106 -9.98 26.06 18.71
C LYS A 106 -8.47 26.21 18.52
N GLU A 107 -7.69 25.89 19.55
CA GLU A 107 -6.23 25.98 19.48
C GLU A 107 -5.66 24.95 18.52
N ASP A 108 -6.12 23.70 18.60
CA ASP A 108 -5.70 22.63 17.68
C ASP A 108 -6.02 23.00 16.22
N LYS A 109 -7.20 23.60 15.99
CA LYS A 109 -7.58 24.12 14.65
C LYS A 109 -6.61 25.17 14.13
N ILE A 110 -6.27 26.15 14.96
CA ILE A 110 -5.34 27.22 14.59
C ILE A 110 -3.96 26.61 14.30
N GLN A 111 -3.45 25.78 15.20
CA GLN A 111 -2.14 25.14 15.08
C GLN A 111 -2.06 24.25 13.83
N PHE A 112 -3.09 23.44 13.58
CA PHE A 112 -3.19 22.59 12.39
C PHE A 112 -3.11 23.41 11.10
N VAL A 113 -3.88 24.49 11.00
CA VAL A 113 -3.89 25.36 9.82
C VAL A 113 -2.55 26.07 9.65
N GLN A 114 -1.95 26.58 10.73
CA GLN A 114 -0.65 27.26 10.68
C GLN A 114 0.45 26.31 10.21
N ASN A 115 0.55 25.12 10.82
CA ASN A 115 1.54 24.11 10.44
C ASN A 115 1.38 23.65 8.99
N SER A 116 0.14 23.44 8.56
CA SER A 116 -0.16 23.03 7.18
C SER A 116 0.16 24.13 6.17
N SER A 117 -0.21 25.38 6.48
CA SER A 117 0.05 26.54 5.62
C SER A 117 1.55 26.85 5.52
N LEU A 118 2.31 26.61 6.59
CA LEU A 118 3.77 26.74 6.57
C LEU A 118 4.40 25.80 5.53
N LYS A 119 3.93 24.55 5.43
CA LYS A 119 4.42 23.59 4.43
C LYS A 119 4.10 24.06 3.01
N VAL A 120 2.87 24.51 2.77
CA VAL A 120 2.49 25.08 1.46
C VAL A 120 3.38 26.29 1.12
N SER A 121 3.54 27.23 2.05
CA SER A 121 4.40 28.41 1.86
C SER A 121 5.86 28.06 1.63
N SER A 122 6.36 27.00 2.28
CA SER A 122 7.76 26.58 2.16
C SER A 122 8.18 26.24 0.73
N THR A 123 7.23 25.87 -0.15
CA THR A 123 7.47 25.55 -1.58
C THR A 123 8.00 26.71 -2.41
N LEU A 124 7.94 27.95 -1.89
CA LEU A 124 8.59 29.13 -2.49
C LEU A 124 10.11 29.16 -2.28
N ASN A 125 10.63 28.33 -1.38
CA ASN A 125 12.04 28.29 -1.01
C ASN A 125 12.74 27.06 -1.60
N SER A 126 14.07 27.07 -1.63
CA SER A 126 14.88 25.92 -2.06
C SER A 126 14.80 24.74 -1.08
N SER A 127 14.55 25.01 0.20
CA SER A 127 14.24 24.00 1.21
C SER A 127 12.76 24.06 1.56
N TYR A 128 12.02 23.01 1.22
CA TYR A 128 10.59 22.91 1.43
C TYR A 128 10.20 21.57 2.03
N SER A 129 9.00 21.53 2.60
CA SER A 129 8.35 20.31 3.07
C SER A 129 7.01 20.17 2.35
N LEU A 130 6.86 19.10 1.57
CA LEU A 130 5.59 18.76 0.94
C LEU A 130 4.58 18.38 2.02
N ILE A 131 3.37 18.92 1.90
CA ILE A 131 2.30 18.63 2.84
C ILE A 131 1.77 17.20 2.65
N GLU A 132 1.72 16.43 3.74
CA GLU A 132 1.44 14.99 3.70
C GLU A 132 -0.04 14.68 3.43
N ILE A 133 -0.93 15.63 3.72
CA ILE A 133 -2.38 15.50 3.50
C ILE A 133 -2.82 15.87 2.08
N ALA A 134 -1.88 16.02 1.14
CA ALA A 134 -2.18 16.37 -0.26
C ALA A 134 -3.02 15.32 -1.00
N PHE A 135 -3.06 14.08 -0.49
CA PHE A 135 -3.77 12.96 -1.12
C PHE A 135 -4.66 12.21 -0.13
N GLY A 136 -5.71 11.55 -0.64
CA GLY A 136 -6.55 10.63 0.14
C GLY A 136 -7.50 11.27 1.15
N HIS A 137 -7.72 12.58 1.05
CA HIS A 137 -8.58 13.33 1.96
C HIS A 137 -9.75 14.06 1.26
N HIS A 138 -9.96 13.84 -0.05
CA HIS A 138 -11.07 14.48 -0.77
C HIS A 138 -12.42 13.84 -0.44
N ASN A 139 -12.43 12.53 -0.22
CA ASN A 139 -13.61 11.76 0.16
C ASN A 139 -13.46 11.16 1.56
N SER A 140 -14.57 10.65 2.10
CA SER A 140 -14.50 9.89 3.36
C SER A 140 -13.74 8.58 3.21
N ASN A 141 -13.63 8.08 1.97
CA ASN A 141 -12.80 6.94 1.63
C ASN A 141 -12.09 7.08 0.28
N LEU A 142 -10.92 6.45 0.18
CA LEU A 142 -10.18 6.30 -1.06
C LEU A 142 -11.01 5.54 -2.09
N ASN A 143 -11.12 6.14 -3.28
CA ASN A 143 -11.65 5.48 -4.47
C ASN A 143 -10.54 5.10 -5.47
N ASP A 144 -10.90 4.37 -6.53
CA ASP A 144 -9.94 3.91 -7.54
C ASP A 144 -9.28 5.06 -8.32
N LYS A 145 -9.99 6.19 -8.45
CA LYS A 145 -9.49 7.40 -9.12
C LYS A 145 -8.41 8.08 -8.29
N GLU A 146 -8.58 8.19 -6.97
CA GLU A 146 -7.58 8.78 -6.08
C GLU A 146 -6.27 7.98 -6.09
N ILE A 147 -6.33 6.64 -6.14
CA ILE A 147 -5.13 5.79 -6.28
C ILE A 147 -4.43 6.05 -7.61
N LYS A 148 -5.18 6.14 -8.72
CA LYS A 148 -4.62 6.50 -10.04
C LYS A 148 -3.95 7.87 -9.99
N GLU A 149 -4.59 8.84 -9.36
CA GLU A 149 -4.10 10.21 -9.24
C GLU A 149 -2.80 10.28 -8.44
N ILE A 150 -2.71 9.57 -7.31
CA ILE A 150 -1.48 9.46 -6.51
C ILE A 150 -0.32 8.95 -7.39
N LEU A 151 -0.50 7.80 -8.05
CA LEU A 151 0.58 7.20 -8.84
C LEU A 151 0.90 8.01 -10.11
N LYS A 152 -0.07 8.69 -10.71
CA LYS A 152 0.17 9.64 -11.81
C LYS A 152 1.02 10.83 -11.37
N SER A 153 0.88 11.30 -10.12
CA SER A 153 1.79 12.32 -9.58
C SER A 153 3.24 11.85 -9.49
N TYR A 154 3.48 10.54 -9.51
CA TYR A 154 4.81 9.91 -9.65
C TYR A 154 5.09 9.47 -11.10
N LYS A 155 4.59 10.23 -12.10
CA LYS A 155 4.87 10.06 -13.55
C LYS A 155 4.66 8.63 -14.07
N MET A 156 3.62 7.95 -13.58
CA MET A 156 3.20 6.63 -14.07
C MET A 156 2.04 6.76 -15.06
N ASP A 157 2.19 6.10 -16.21
CA ASP A 157 1.08 5.85 -17.12
C ASP A 157 0.37 4.55 -16.77
N ASP A 158 -0.96 4.55 -16.95
CA ASP A 158 -1.83 3.42 -16.60
C ASP A 158 -1.48 2.75 -15.26
N PRO A 159 -1.66 3.45 -14.11
CA PRO A 159 -1.17 2.95 -12.83
C PRO A 159 -1.69 1.55 -12.43
N TRP A 160 -2.95 1.23 -12.76
CA TRP A 160 -3.50 -0.10 -12.46
C TRP A 160 -2.91 -1.18 -13.36
N GLY A 161 -2.69 -0.89 -14.66
CA GLY A 161 -1.95 -1.80 -15.53
C GLY A 161 -0.54 -2.10 -15.00
N GLN A 162 0.19 -1.07 -14.55
CA GLN A 162 1.51 -1.28 -13.94
C GLN A 162 1.44 -2.12 -12.66
N MET A 163 0.47 -1.85 -11.79
CA MET A 163 0.29 -2.65 -10.57
C MET A 163 -0.09 -4.10 -10.88
N ASN A 164 -0.96 -4.33 -11.88
CA ASN A 164 -1.33 -5.67 -12.35
C ASN A 164 -0.11 -6.44 -12.85
N ASN A 165 0.77 -5.78 -13.62
CA ASN A 165 1.99 -6.40 -14.13
C ASN A 165 2.93 -6.83 -12.99
N ILE A 166 3.12 -6.01 -11.96
CA ILE A 166 3.93 -6.37 -10.79
C ILE A 166 3.28 -7.51 -10.00
N SER A 167 1.98 -7.41 -9.73
CA SER A 167 1.24 -8.44 -8.99
C SER A 167 1.27 -9.80 -9.71
N SER A 168 1.24 -9.79 -11.05
CA SER A 168 1.32 -11.01 -11.86
C SER A 168 2.69 -11.67 -11.73
N ARG A 169 3.76 -10.87 -11.73
CA ARG A 169 5.15 -11.34 -11.57
C ARG A 169 5.42 -12.01 -10.22
N ILE A 170 4.72 -11.61 -9.17
CA ILE A 170 4.81 -12.21 -7.82
C ILE A 170 3.74 -13.28 -7.55
N GLY A 171 2.91 -13.61 -8.55
CA GLY A 171 1.90 -14.67 -8.47
C GLY A 171 0.67 -14.31 -7.63
N LEU A 172 0.32 -13.02 -7.51
CA LEU A 172 -0.84 -12.55 -6.76
C LEU A 172 -2.02 -12.09 -7.64
N THR A 173 -1.89 -12.09 -8.96
CA THR A 173 -2.99 -11.68 -9.86
C THR A 173 -3.91 -12.85 -10.17
N ALA A 174 -5.10 -12.87 -9.55
CA ALA A 174 -6.23 -13.70 -9.97
C ALA A 174 -7.25 -12.91 -10.80
N LEU A 175 -7.45 -11.65 -10.44
CA LEU A 175 -8.26 -10.66 -11.14
C LEU A 175 -7.45 -9.36 -11.31
N PRO A 176 -7.80 -8.48 -12.26
CA PRO A 176 -7.28 -7.12 -12.31
C PRO A 176 -7.48 -6.42 -10.95
N LEU A 177 -6.42 -5.84 -10.41
CA LEU A 177 -6.39 -5.25 -9.07
C LEU A 177 -7.34 -4.06 -8.92
N ASP A 178 -7.67 -3.35 -10.00
CA ASP A 178 -8.65 -2.27 -9.97
C ASP A 178 -10.06 -2.82 -9.70
N ASN A 179 -10.39 -3.97 -10.30
CA ASN A 179 -11.62 -4.69 -10.02
C ASN A 179 -11.62 -5.26 -8.62
N SER A 180 -10.49 -5.84 -8.15
CA SER A 180 -10.38 -6.31 -6.76
C SER A 180 -10.60 -5.17 -5.75
N PHE A 181 -10.03 -3.99 -5.99
CA PHE A 181 -10.25 -2.82 -5.14
C PHE A 181 -11.72 -2.37 -5.13
N LYS A 182 -12.34 -2.24 -6.31
CA LYS A 182 -13.77 -1.86 -6.44
C LYS A 182 -14.69 -2.89 -5.77
N ASN A 183 -14.44 -4.17 -5.97
CA ASN A 183 -15.20 -5.26 -5.35
C ASN A 183 -15.08 -5.21 -3.82
N ALA A 184 -13.89 -4.93 -3.30
CA ALA A 184 -13.68 -4.77 -1.86
C ALA A 184 -14.40 -3.52 -1.31
N ALA A 185 -14.38 -2.40 -2.04
CA ALA A 185 -15.11 -1.19 -1.67
C ALA A 185 -16.63 -1.42 -1.61
N GLU A 186 -17.18 -2.10 -2.62
CA GLU A 186 -18.59 -2.48 -2.67
C GLU A 186 -18.96 -3.46 -1.54
N ARG A 187 -18.11 -4.44 -1.28
CA ARG A 187 -18.29 -5.40 -0.17
C ARG A 187 -18.31 -4.69 1.17
N ARG A 188 -17.38 -3.76 1.41
CA ARG A 188 -17.38 -2.89 2.60
C ARG A 188 -18.69 -2.11 2.71
N HIS A 189 -19.13 -1.47 1.63
CA HIS A 189 -20.36 -0.68 1.63
C HIS A 189 -21.57 -1.53 2.03
N LYS A 190 -21.71 -2.72 1.42
CA LYS A 190 -22.75 -3.68 1.79
C LYS A 190 -22.65 -4.13 3.25
N ALA A 191 -21.46 -4.51 3.69
CA ALA A 191 -21.20 -4.98 5.06
C ALA A 191 -21.55 -3.93 6.13
N ALA A 192 -21.32 -2.64 5.85
CA ALA A 192 -21.58 -1.56 6.79
C ALA A 192 -23.04 -1.08 6.81
N HIS A 193 -23.76 -1.14 5.68
CA HIS A 193 -25.05 -0.47 5.52
C HIS A 193 -26.24 -1.39 5.26
N THR A 194 -26.01 -2.65 4.88
CA THR A 194 -27.11 -3.57 4.54
C THR A 194 -27.38 -4.52 5.72
N LEU A 195 -28.58 -4.41 6.32
CA LEU A 195 -29.02 -5.25 7.44
C LEU A 195 -28.86 -6.77 7.19
N ASN A 196 -29.00 -7.20 5.93
CA ASN A 196 -28.92 -8.59 5.53
C ASN A 196 -27.58 -9.02 4.92
N ALA A 197 -26.56 -8.14 4.86
CA ALA A 197 -25.27 -8.47 4.26
C ALA A 197 -24.65 -9.72 4.91
N ASN A 198 -24.23 -10.69 4.10
CA ASN A 198 -23.49 -11.85 4.57
C ASN A 198 -22.18 -11.92 3.78
N THR A 199 -21.08 -11.53 4.41
CA THR A 199 -19.76 -11.63 3.79
C THR A 199 -19.22 -13.07 3.96
N PRO A 200 -18.96 -13.81 2.88
CA PRO A 200 -18.36 -15.14 2.97
C PRO A 200 -16.93 -15.08 3.52
N ILE A 201 -16.51 -16.10 4.27
CA ILE A 201 -15.12 -16.19 4.76
C ILE A 201 -14.11 -16.34 3.60
N THR A 202 -14.52 -16.97 2.50
CA THR A 202 -13.72 -17.11 1.27
C THR A 202 -13.43 -15.75 0.62
N ASP A 203 -14.38 -14.82 0.71
CA ASP A 203 -14.22 -13.46 0.21
C ASP A 203 -13.20 -12.68 1.03
N LEU A 204 -13.25 -12.83 2.36
CA LEU A 204 -12.30 -12.19 3.28
C LEU A 204 -10.87 -12.72 3.08
N THR A 205 -10.73 -14.04 2.98
CA THR A 205 -9.43 -14.69 2.73
C THR A 205 -8.87 -14.36 1.35
N GLY A 206 -9.73 -14.31 0.32
CA GLY A 206 -9.35 -13.86 -1.03
C GLY A 206 -8.85 -12.41 -1.02
N PHE A 207 -9.56 -11.52 -0.33
CA PHE A 207 -9.21 -10.11 -0.24
C PHE A 207 -7.82 -9.87 0.36
N ILE A 208 -7.34 -10.70 1.30
CA ILE A 208 -5.98 -10.55 1.85
C ILE A 208 -4.91 -10.62 0.74
N LYS A 209 -5.05 -11.56 -0.19
CA LYS A 209 -4.11 -11.71 -1.31
C LYS A 209 -4.19 -10.51 -2.26
N GLU A 210 -5.41 -10.05 -2.53
CA GLU A 210 -5.66 -8.88 -3.37
C GLU A 210 -5.06 -7.60 -2.74
N ALA A 211 -5.28 -7.40 -1.44
CA ALA A 211 -4.75 -6.27 -0.69
C ALA A 211 -3.22 -6.28 -0.64
N LEU A 212 -2.60 -7.44 -0.43
CA LEU A 212 -1.13 -7.60 -0.52
C LEU A 212 -0.63 -7.26 -1.93
N GLY A 213 -1.33 -7.72 -2.98
CA GLY A 213 -0.98 -7.43 -4.37
C GLY A 213 -1.00 -5.93 -4.67
N ILE A 214 -2.05 -5.23 -4.22
CA ILE A 214 -2.16 -3.77 -4.33
C ILE A 214 -1.05 -3.08 -3.53
N ALA A 215 -0.86 -3.46 -2.27
CA ALA A 215 0.10 -2.81 -1.38
C ALA A 215 1.54 -2.95 -1.86
N ILE A 216 1.96 -4.16 -2.26
CA ILE A 216 3.31 -4.42 -2.76
C ILE A 216 3.55 -3.69 -4.08
N ALA A 217 2.60 -3.74 -5.00
CA ALA A 217 2.75 -3.12 -6.31
C ALA A 217 2.80 -1.59 -6.21
N PHE A 218 1.91 -1.01 -5.41
CA PHE A 218 1.90 0.42 -5.11
C PHE A 218 3.23 0.85 -4.49
N ASP A 219 3.68 0.20 -3.41
CA ASP A 219 4.91 0.56 -2.71
C ASP A 219 6.15 0.40 -3.59
N SER A 220 6.21 -0.66 -4.40
CA SER A 220 7.34 -0.89 -5.31
C SER A 220 7.47 0.20 -6.37
N LEU A 221 6.34 0.61 -6.95
CA LEU A 221 6.30 1.68 -7.94
C LEU A 221 6.66 3.03 -7.31
N THR A 222 6.07 3.37 -6.16
CA THR A 222 6.38 4.59 -5.42
C THR A 222 7.87 4.63 -5.03
N ALA A 223 8.41 3.53 -4.49
CA ALA A 223 9.81 3.48 -4.09
C ALA A 223 10.77 3.60 -5.29
N THR A 224 10.43 2.99 -6.44
CA THR A 224 11.19 3.18 -7.69
C THR A 224 11.18 4.64 -8.13
N SER A 225 10.05 5.35 -7.99
CA SER A 225 10.00 6.78 -8.24
C SER A 225 10.89 7.59 -7.31
N LEU A 226 10.82 7.29 -6.02
CA LEU A 226 11.60 7.99 -5.02
C LEU A 226 13.10 7.79 -5.26
N HIS A 227 13.51 6.59 -5.69
CA HIS A 227 14.88 6.32 -6.11
C HIS A 227 15.33 7.22 -7.26
N LEU A 228 14.51 7.36 -8.31
CA LEU A 228 14.83 8.19 -9.47
C LEU A 228 14.93 9.68 -9.10
N PHE A 229 14.11 10.13 -8.14
CA PHE A 229 14.23 11.47 -7.57
C PHE A 229 15.53 11.63 -6.78
N LYS A 230 15.79 10.73 -5.82
CA LYS A 230 17.00 10.71 -4.98
C LYS A 230 18.29 10.73 -5.79
N THR A 231 18.33 9.96 -6.89
CA THR A 231 19.48 9.88 -7.78
C THR A 231 19.57 11.02 -8.80
N HIS A 232 18.66 12.01 -8.71
CA HIS A 232 18.58 13.15 -9.63
C HIS A 232 18.54 12.72 -11.11
N ASN A 233 17.78 11.66 -11.40
CA ASN A 233 17.68 11.14 -12.76
C ASN A 233 17.09 12.21 -13.70
N HIS A 234 17.92 12.73 -14.61
CA HIS A 234 17.58 13.87 -15.45
C HIS A 234 16.34 13.60 -16.32
N ASP A 235 16.26 12.44 -16.97
CA ASP A 235 15.13 12.10 -17.85
C ASP A 235 13.83 11.96 -17.07
N TYR A 236 13.89 11.40 -15.87
CA TYR A 236 12.72 11.27 -15.01
C TYR A 236 12.25 12.63 -14.48
N ILE A 237 13.17 13.48 -14.00
CA ILE A 237 12.84 14.81 -13.48
C ILE A 237 12.26 15.72 -14.58
N HIS A 238 12.82 15.69 -15.79
CA HIS A 238 12.33 16.51 -16.92
C HIS A 238 11.16 15.88 -17.68
N GLY A 239 10.70 14.68 -17.28
CA GLY A 239 9.48 14.06 -17.83
C GLY A 239 9.68 13.27 -19.13
N ASN A 240 10.92 13.03 -19.54
CA ASN A 240 11.27 12.17 -20.67
C ASN A 240 11.16 10.67 -20.33
N LYS A 241 11.27 10.33 -19.04
CA LYS A 241 11.07 8.97 -18.53
C LYS A 241 9.81 8.89 -17.67
N LYS A 242 9.03 7.84 -17.89
CA LYS A 242 7.93 7.40 -17.02
C LYS A 242 8.30 6.11 -16.33
N ILE A 243 7.63 5.81 -15.22
CA ILE A 243 7.86 4.55 -14.50
C ILE A 243 6.92 3.49 -15.04
N MET A 244 7.52 2.37 -15.40
CA MET A 244 6.83 1.16 -15.84
C MET A 244 7.07 0.05 -14.84
N ALA A 245 6.20 -0.97 -14.84
CA ALA A 245 6.38 -2.17 -14.03
C ALA A 245 7.74 -2.83 -14.28
N SER A 246 8.24 -2.79 -15.51
CA SER A 246 9.55 -3.34 -15.88
C SER A 246 10.75 -2.62 -15.24
N ASP A 247 10.58 -1.38 -14.76
CA ASP A 247 11.64 -0.68 -14.00
C ASP A 247 11.80 -1.22 -12.58
N VAL A 248 10.77 -1.89 -12.04
CA VAL A 248 10.81 -2.50 -10.71
C VAL A 248 11.58 -3.80 -10.78
N THR A 249 12.72 -3.91 -10.10
CA THR A 249 13.45 -5.18 -10.00
C THR A 249 12.95 -6.00 -8.82
N LEU A 250 12.53 -7.24 -9.06
CA LEU A 250 12.00 -8.12 -8.02
C LEU A 250 13.02 -9.19 -7.61
N SER A 251 13.08 -9.47 -6.32
CA SER A 251 13.74 -10.65 -5.78
C SER A 251 12.88 -11.31 -4.70
N GLN A 252 13.11 -12.59 -4.45
CA GLN A 252 12.28 -13.37 -3.55
C GLN A 252 13.11 -14.31 -2.68
N VAL A 253 12.64 -14.50 -1.44
CA VAL A 253 13.05 -15.60 -0.56
C VAL A 253 11.89 -16.56 -0.43
N LYS A 254 12.08 -17.78 -0.92
CA LYS A 254 11.04 -18.82 -0.95
C LYS A 254 11.62 -20.18 -0.60
N MET A 255 10.83 -21.01 0.08
CA MET A 255 11.21 -22.38 0.39
C MET A 255 11.02 -23.27 -0.85
N ASP A 256 12.04 -24.05 -1.18
CA ASP A 256 12.01 -25.03 -2.26
C ASP A 256 12.82 -26.26 -1.85
N SER A 257 12.16 -27.41 -1.85
CA SER A 257 12.77 -28.73 -1.59
C SER A 257 13.61 -28.73 -0.30
N SER A 258 13.03 -28.22 0.79
CA SER A 258 13.61 -28.09 2.15
C SER A 258 14.68 -27.01 2.39
N LYS A 259 14.98 -26.14 1.41
CA LYS A 259 15.89 -25.01 1.60
C LYS A 259 15.21 -23.69 1.26
N TRP A 260 15.51 -22.66 2.02
CA TRP A 260 15.22 -21.28 1.69
C TRP A 260 16.16 -20.80 0.60
N LYS A 261 15.61 -20.25 -0.47
CA LYS A 261 16.37 -19.79 -1.64
C LYS A 261 16.11 -18.31 -1.85
N TYR A 262 17.17 -17.51 -1.96
CA TYR A 262 17.11 -16.16 -2.50
C TYR A 262 17.31 -16.25 -4.02
N LYS A 263 16.36 -15.70 -4.76
CA LYS A 263 16.33 -15.72 -6.23
C LYS A 263 15.91 -14.35 -6.76
N LYS A 264 16.73 -13.78 -7.65
CA LYS A 264 16.33 -12.63 -8.48
C LYS A 264 15.38 -13.10 -9.57
N GLU A 265 14.37 -12.30 -9.90
CA GLU A 265 13.40 -12.65 -10.94
C GLU A 265 14.07 -12.94 -12.30
N THR A 266 15.09 -12.15 -12.66
CA THR A 266 15.83 -12.27 -13.92
C THR A 266 16.70 -13.53 -14.01
N HIS A 267 16.94 -14.22 -12.90
CA HIS A 267 17.85 -15.37 -12.85
C HIS A 267 17.07 -16.68 -12.81
N LEU A 268 17.48 -17.68 -13.60
CA LEU A 268 16.87 -19.01 -13.56
C LEU A 268 17.19 -19.77 -12.26
N ARG A 269 18.41 -19.59 -11.74
CA ARG A 269 18.92 -20.28 -10.54
C ARG A 269 18.91 -19.36 -9.33
N ALA A 270 18.78 -19.96 -8.14
CA ALA A 270 18.92 -19.23 -6.89
C ALA A 270 20.36 -18.75 -6.71
N THR A 271 20.53 -17.50 -6.28
CA THR A 271 21.84 -16.90 -6.00
C THR A 271 22.40 -17.45 -4.69
N LYS A 272 21.54 -17.76 -3.71
CA LYS A 272 21.94 -18.36 -2.43
C LYS A 272 20.84 -19.27 -1.89
N SER A 273 21.22 -20.32 -1.18
CA SER A 273 20.29 -21.21 -0.47
C SER A 273 20.82 -21.62 0.90
N ASN A 274 19.94 -21.76 1.89
CA ASN A 274 20.26 -22.28 3.22
C ASN A 274 19.04 -22.99 3.81
N ILE A 275 19.24 -23.86 4.81
CA ILE A 275 18.17 -24.46 5.60
C ILE A 275 17.65 -23.45 6.63
N ASP A 276 18.51 -22.59 7.16
CA ASP A 276 18.14 -21.51 8.06
C ASP A 276 17.57 -20.31 7.28
N ARG A 277 16.31 -19.99 7.58
CA ARG A 277 15.58 -18.86 7.02
C ARG A 277 16.24 -17.53 7.36
N ALA A 278 16.65 -17.34 8.61
CA ALA A 278 17.15 -16.06 9.10
C ALA A 278 18.42 -15.65 8.36
N LEU A 279 19.34 -16.60 8.14
CA LEU A 279 20.58 -16.36 7.38
C LEU A 279 20.32 -15.95 5.93
N ILE A 280 19.29 -16.51 5.29
CA ILE A 280 18.91 -16.15 3.91
C ILE A 280 18.20 -14.81 3.86
N GLU A 281 17.33 -14.52 4.83
CA GLU A 281 16.66 -13.22 4.89
C GLU A 281 17.66 -12.07 5.14
N SER A 282 18.59 -12.21 6.08
CA SER A 282 19.61 -11.19 6.33
C SER A 282 20.47 -10.95 5.07
N PHE A 283 20.88 -12.02 4.38
CA PHE A 283 21.59 -11.90 3.11
C PHE A 283 20.75 -11.21 2.03
N ALA A 284 19.50 -11.64 1.86
CA ALA A 284 18.59 -11.11 0.84
C ALA A 284 18.28 -9.64 1.07
N ARG A 285 18.04 -9.21 2.31
CA ARG A 285 17.80 -7.79 2.64
C ARG A 285 19.00 -6.91 2.30
N ASN A 286 20.21 -7.38 2.64
CA ASN A 286 21.45 -6.68 2.27
C ASN A 286 21.60 -6.58 0.73
N GLN A 287 21.43 -7.71 0.02
CA GLN A 287 21.54 -7.73 -1.44
C GLN A 287 20.49 -6.88 -2.13
N ALA A 288 19.24 -6.92 -1.68
CA ALA A 288 18.17 -6.10 -2.22
C ALA A 288 18.44 -4.61 -2.00
N SER A 289 19.03 -4.23 -0.85
CA SER A 289 19.43 -2.84 -0.60
C SER A 289 20.58 -2.36 -1.47
N ILE A 290 21.56 -3.21 -1.76
CA ILE A 290 22.68 -2.85 -2.64
C ILE A 290 22.20 -2.69 -4.08
N ASN A 291 21.29 -3.57 -4.51
CA ASN A 291 20.86 -3.66 -5.91
C ASN A 291 19.57 -2.88 -6.20
N PHE A 292 19.03 -2.16 -5.22
CA PHE A 292 17.76 -1.43 -5.33
C PHE A 292 16.58 -2.29 -5.80
N GLU A 293 16.40 -3.44 -5.13
CA GLU A 293 15.36 -4.42 -5.47
C GLU A 293 14.19 -4.34 -4.48
N THR A 294 12.99 -4.63 -4.98
CA THR A 294 11.89 -5.03 -4.12
C THR A 294 12.01 -6.51 -3.78
N LEU A 295 12.32 -6.78 -2.51
CA LEU A 295 12.43 -8.11 -1.94
C LEU A 295 11.07 -8.59 -1.43
N ILE A 296 10.63 -9.78 -1.85
CA ILE A 296 9.43 -10.45 -1.36
C ILE A 296 9.80 -11.65 -0.50
N LEU A 297 9.22 -11.77 0.69
CA LEU A 297 9.47 -12.87 1.61
C LEU A 297 8.24 -13.77 1.71
N TYR A 298 8.42 -15.04 1.40
CA TYR A 298 7.39 -16.07 1.52
C TYR A 298 7.58 -16.87 2.81
N ASN A 299 6.50 -17.46 3.33
CA ASN A 299 6.57 -18.50 4.36
C ASN A 299 6.74 -19.90 3.72
N SER A 300 6.80 -20.94 4.57
CA SER A 300 6.91 -22.34 4.14
C SER A 300 5.69 -22.83 3.35
N SER A 301 4.53 -22.20 3.54
CA SER A 301 3.28 -22.46 2.83
C SER A 301 3.18 -21.68 1.51
N ASN A 302 4.26 -21.01 1.08
CA ASN A 302 4.31 -20.18 -0.12
C ASN A 302 3.34 -18.99 -0.10
N GLU A 303 3.08 -18.43 1.07
CA GLU A 303 2.32 -17.19 1.24
C GLU A 303 3.28 -16.03 1.52
N ILE A 304 2.99 -14.85 0.99
CA ILE A 304 3.79 -13.65 1.25
C ILE A 304 3.54 -13.20 2.69
N VAL A 305 4.63 -12.98 3.43
CA VAL A 305 4.58 -12.55 4.85
C VAL A 305 5.28 -11.22 5.12
N ASP A 306 6.13 -10.77 4.21
CA ASP A 306 6.80 -9.47 4.29
C ASP A 306 7.30 -9.06 2.89
N TRP A 307 7.54 -7.78 2.70
CA TRP A 307 8.28 -7.27 1.56
C TRP A 307 9.16 -6.09 1.96
N ALA A 308 10.17 -5.78 1.16
CA ALA A 308 10.98 -4.60 1.36
C ALA A 308 11.38 -3.96 0.04
N CYS A 309 10.96 -2.72 -0.15
CA CYS A 309 11.46 -1.84 -1.18
C CYS A 309 12.68 -1.11 -0.61
N ASN A 310 13.89 -1.53 -1.00
CA ASN A 310 15.12 -0.90 -0.50
C ASN A 310 15.69 -0.01 -1.61
N TYR A 311 15.36 1.28 -1.60
CA TYR A 311 15.72 2.26 -2.63
C TYR A 311 16.46 3.49 -2.06
#